data_AF-A0A7X7F9H8-F1
#
_entry.id   AF-A0A7X7F9H8-F1
#
_cell.length_a   1.000
_cell.length_b   1.000
_cell.length_c   1.000
_cell.angle_alpha   90.00
_cell.angle_beta   90.00
_cell.angle_gamma   90.00
#
_symmetry.space_group_name_H-M   'P 1'
#
loop_
_entity.id
_entity.type
_entity.pdbx_description
1 polymer ?
#
loop_
_entity_poly.entity_id
_entity_poly.type
_entity_poly.pdbx_seq_one_letter_code
_entity_poly.pdbx_strand_id
1 'polypeptide(L)'
;MKSVAALILQAAVAAMLFTGCRVSDVREATIVAPDVRNEACRQVVLKALKALPGSESLEIVTADFATGTLVVRYDSMKVGTKNLEDAIAQAGFAAGPFPANPEAASKLPLECRVAGD
;
A
#
# COMPACT_ATOMS: atom_id res chain seq x y z
N MET A 1 26.51 19.98 -44.19
CA MET A 1 25.21 19.25 -44.21
C MET A 1 25.32 17.82 -43.69
N LYS A 2 26.22 16.96 -44.21
CA LYS A 2 26.42 15.58 -43.72
C LYS A 2 26.75 15.48 -42.22
N SER A 3 27.59 16.38 -41.70
CA SER A 3 27.98 16.38 -40.28
C SER A 3 26.85 16.81 -39.33
N VAL A 4 25.91 17.64 -39.79
CA VAL A 4 24.76 18.09 -38.99
C VAL A 4 23.71 16.98 -38.89
N ALA A 5 23.47 16.26 -39.99
CA ALA A 5 22.59 15.08 -39.99
C ALA A 5 23.12 13.95 -39.10
N ALA A 6 24.43 13.74 -39.06
CA ALA A 6 25.07 12.74 -38.19
C ALA A 6 24.96 13.09 -36.70
N LEU A 7 25.11 14.37 -36.34
CA LEU A 7 24.93 14.87 -34.96
C LEU A 7 23.47 14.74 -34.48
N ILE A 8 22.50 15.04 -35.35
CA ILE A 8 21.08 14.88 -35.04
C ILE A 8 20.72 13.40 -34.84
N LEU A 9 21.28 12.50 -35.66
CA LEU A 9 21.04 11.06 -35.55
C LEU A 9 21.65 10.48 -34.26
N GLN A 10 22.85 10.93 -33.85
CA GLN A 10 23.48 10.52 -32.59
C GLN A 10 22.70 11.01 -31.36
N ALA A 11 22.19 12.24 -31.39
CA ALA A 11 21.35 12.77 -30.31
C ALA A 11 20.02 12.00 -30.18
N ALA A 12 19.41 11.59 -31.31
CA ALA A 12 18.17 10.81 -31.30
C ALA A 12 18.37 9.39 -30.74
N VAL A 13 19.47 8.72 -31.09
CA VAL A 13 19.81 7.38 -30.55
C VAL A 13 20.13 7.45 -29.05
N ALA A 14 20.84 8.49 -28.60
CA ALA A 14 21.12 8.69 -27.18
C ALA A 14 19.84 8.98 -26.36
N ALA A 15 18.87 9.72 -26.93
CA ALA A 15 17.58 9.99 -26.28
C ALA A 15 16.71 8.74 -26.11
N MET A 16 16.82 7.74 -27.01
CA MET A 16 16.07 6.49 -26.91
C MET A 16 16.59 5.53 -25.83
N LEU A 17 17.83 5.70 -25.36
CA LEU A 17 18.39 4.85 -24.30
C LEU A 17 17.89 5.21 -22.89
N PHE A 18 17.17 6.33 -22.71
CA PHE A 18 16.65 6.77 -21.41
C PHE A 18 15.19 6.40 -21.17
N THR A 19 14.47 5.83 -22.13
CA THR A 19 13.13 5.28 -21.91
C THR A 19 13.23 3.86 -21.36
N GLY A 20 13.88 3.69 -20.20
CA GLY A 20 13.79 2.46 -19.45
C GLY A 20 12.33 2.22 -19.06
N CYS A 21 11.75 1.08 -19.45
CA CYS A 21 10.47 0.63 -18.92
C CYS A 21 10.60 0.54 -17.40
N ARG A 22 10.14 1.54 -16.65
CA ARG A 22 9.93 1.41 -15.21
C ARG A 22 8.81 0.39 -15.02
N VAL A 23 9.19 -0.88 -14.96
CA VAL A 23 8.31 -2.00 -14.65
C VAL A 23 7.86 -1.81 -13.20
N SER A 24 6.64 -1.33 -13.01
CA SER A 24 5.91 -1.48 -11.74
C SER A 24 5.55 -2.94 -11.56
N ASP A 25 5.62 -3.45 -10.33
CA ASP A 25 5.22 -4.82 -10.02
C ASP A 25 3.97 -4.78 -9.13
N VAL A 26 2.82 -4.60 -9.77
CA VAL A 26 1.52 -4.50 -9.09
C VAL A 26 1.05 -5.89 -8.68
N ARG A 27 0.85 -6.10 -7.38
CA ARG A 27 0.44 -7.37 -6.79
C ARG A 27 -0.72 -7.17 -5.82
N GLU A 28 -1.41 -8.25 -5.52
CA GLU A 28 -2.41 -8.31 -4.45
C GLU A 28 -1.85 -9.13 -3.29
N ALA A 29 -2.00 -8.62 -2.06
CA ALA A 29 -1.70 -9.35 -0.84
C ALA A 29 -2.95 -9.48 0.02
N THR A 30 -3.14 -10.68 0.56
CA THR A 30 -4.16 -10.97 1.56
C THR A 30 -3.58 -10.68 2.95
N ILE A 31 -4.21 -9.78 3.69
CA ILE A 31 -3.83 -9.40 5.05
C ILE A 31 -4.96 -9.78 6.00
N VAL A 32 -4.63 -10.54 7.04
CA VAL A 32 -5.57 -10.89 8.11
C VAL A 32 -5.54 -9.78 9.16
N ALA A 33 -6.66 -9.09 9.34
CA ALA A 33 -6.88 -8.01 10.30
C ALA A 33 -8.27 -8.18 10.97
N PRO A 34 -8.40 -9.06 11.99
CA PRO A 34 -9.68 -9.51 12.54
C PRO A 34 -10.60 -8.40 13.06
N ASP A 35 -10.01 -7.33 13.57
CA ASP A 35 -10.74 -6.22 14.20
C ASP A 35 -11.24 -5.17 13.20
N VAL A 36 -10.92 -5.32 11.91
CA VAL A 36 -11.48 -4.49 10.84
C VAL A 36 -12.85 -5.05 10.45
N ARG A 37 -13.90 -4.66 11.18
CA ARG A 37 -15.22 -5.33 11.16
C ARG A 37 -16.31 -4.60 10.39
N ASN A 38 -16.02 -3.41 9.89
CA ASN A 38 -16.97 -2.59 9.15
C ASN A 38 -16.25 -1.58 8.26
N GLU A 39 -17.06 -0.88 7.45
CA GLU A 39 -16.56 0.10 6.50
C GLU A 39 -15.84 1.29 7.15
N ALA A 40 -16.28 1.74 8.33
CA ALA A 40 -15.60 2.83 9.05
C ALA A 40 -14.16 2.42 9.44
N CYS A 41 -13.98 1.20 9.93
CA CYS A 41 -12.66 0.68 10.30
C CYS A 41 -11.79 0.46 9.06
N ARG A 42 -12.38 0.01 7.94
CA ARG A 42 -11.68 -0.07 6.65
C ARG A 42 -11.12 1.29 6.22
N GLN A 43 -11.86 2.38 6.42
CA GLN A 43 -11.39 3.72 6.08
C GLN A 43 -10.20 4.18 6.93
N VAL A 44 -10.19 3.82 8.23
CA VAL A 44 -9.03 4.09 9.09
C VAL A 44 -7.80 3.36 8.56
N VAL A 45 -7.94 2.08 8.22
CA VAL A 45 -6.87 1.28 7.61
C VAL A 45 -6.42 1.88 6.28
N LEU A 46 -7.34 2.23 5.38
CA LEU A 46 -7.01 2.82 4.09
C LEU A 46 -6.19 4.11 4.25
N LYS A 47 -6.58 4.96 5.20
CA LYS A 47 -5.84 6.20 5.52
C LYS A 47 -4.41 5.90 5.99
N ALA A 48 -4.23 4.90 6.85
CA ALA A 48 -2.90 4.50 7.32
C ALA A 48 -2.04 3.95 6.17
N LEU A 49 -2.60 3.09 5.33
CA LEU A 49 -1.91 2.53 4.16
C LEU A 49 -1.52 3.62 3.15
N LYS A 50 -2.38 4.63 2.94
CA LYS A 50 -2.10 5.77 2.06
C LYS A 50 -1.08 6.76 2.62
N ALA A 51 -0.72 6.66 3.90
CA ALA A 51 0.36 7.45 4.48
C ALA A 51 1.75 6.84 4.22
N LEU A 52 1.82 5.60 3.73
CA LEU A 52 3.10 4.96 3.40
C LEU A 52 3.75 5.63 2.18
N PRO A 53 5.08 5.86 2.20
CA PRO A 53 5.82 6.25 1.00
C PRO A 53 5.65 5.19 -0.11
N GLY A 54 5.37 5.61 -1.34
CA GLY A 54 5.19 4.69 -2.47
C GLY A 54 3.79 4.05 -2.58
N SER A 55 2.81 4.51 -1.80
CA SER A 55 1.42 4.00 -1.78
C SER A 55 0.51 4.60 -2.87
N GLU A 56 1.07 5.21 -3.92
CA GLU A 56 0.28 5.95 -4.91
C GLU A 56 -0.75 5.03 -5.60
N SER A 57 -0.34 3.81 -5.94
CA SER A 57 -1.18 2.78 -6.55
C SER A 57 -1.89 1.87 -5.55
N LEU A 58 -1.74 2.12 -4.24
CA LEU A 58 -2.31 1.24 -3.21
C LEU A 58 -3.83 1.35 -3.16
N GLU A 59 -4.53 0.23 -3.01
CA GLU A 59 -5.97 0.22 -2.72
C GLU A 59 -6.39 -1.06 -2.00
N ILE A 60 -7.45 -0.97 -1.19
CA ILE A 60 -8.11 -2.13 -0.60
C ILE A 60 -9.18 -2.59 -1.60
N VAL A 61 -8.90 -3.67 -2.32
CA VAL A 61 -9.79 -4.18 -3.38
C VAL A 61 -10.95 -4.96 -2.81
N THR A 62 -10.72 -5.66 -1.69
CA THR A 62 -11.73 -6.45 -0.99
C THR A 62 -11.55 -6.27 0.52
N ALA A 63 -12.66 -6.15 1.23
CA ALA A 63 -12.70 -6.24 2.69
C ALA A 63 -13.80 -7.22 3.09
N ASP A 64 -13.39 -8.39 3.55
CA ASP A 64 -14.28 -9.38 4.15
C ASP A 64 -14.30 -9.17 5.66
N PHE A 65 -15.32 -8.46 6.13
CA PHE A 65 -15.50 -8.15 7.55
C PHE A 65 -15.94 -9.36 8.38
N ALA A 66 -16.44 -10.43 7.75
CA ALA A 66 -16.83 -11.64 8.47
C ALA A 66 -15.60 -12.48 8.84
N THR A 67 -14.61 -12.55 7.94
CA THR A 67 -13.34 -13.25 8.20
C THR A 67 -12.23 -12.34 8.70
N GLY A 68 -12.43 -11.02 8.66
CA GLY A 68 -11.41 -10.03 9.02
C GLY A 68 -10.24 -10.05 8.03
N THR A 69 -10.53 -10.18 6.75
CA THR A 69 -9.50 -10.30 5.70
C THR A 69 -9.59 -9.13 4.73
N LEU A 70 -8.45 -8.50 4.47
CA LEU A 70 -8.30 -7.43 3.48
C LEU A 70 -7.45 -7.94 2.31
N VAL A 71 -7.89 -7.68 1.09
CA VAL A 71 -7.04 -7.83 -0.10
C VAL A 71 -6.57 -6.45 -0.50
N VAL A 72 -5.26 -6.25 -0.51
CA VAL A 72 -4.62 -4.96 -0.83
C VAL A 72 -3.85 -5.11 -2.13
N ARG A 73 -4.17 -4.27 -3.11
CA ARG A 73 -3.41 -4.13 -4.35
C ARG A 73 -2.38 -3.01 -4.18
N TYR A 74 -1.13 -3.26 -4.54
CA TYR A 74 -0.02 -2.32 -4.35
C TYR A 74 1.15 -2.61 -5.30
N ASP A 75 2.06 -1.64 -5.47
CA ASP A 75 3.32 -1.83 -6.19
C ASP A 75 4.40 -2.40 -5.25
N SER A 76 4.72 -3.68 -5.44
CA SER A 76 5.63 -4.45 -4.60
C SER A 76 7.11 -4.05 -4.75
N MET A 77 7.44 -3.25 -5.77
CA MET A 77 8.74 -2.61 -5.89
C MET A 77 8.89 -1.40 -4.95
N LYS A 78 7.79 -0.89 -4.37
CA LYS A 78 7.77 0.32 -3.54
C LYS A 78 7.40 0.06 -2.09
N VAL A 79 6.44 -0.82 -1.87
CA VAL A 79 5.91 -1.17 -0.53
C VAL A 79 5.96 -2.68 -0.39
N GLY A 80 6.36 -3.21 0.76
CA GLY A 80 6.31 -4.66 1.02
C GLY A 80 5.08 -5.06 1.84
N THR A 81 4.64 -6.32 1.77
CA THR A 81 3.52 -6.83 2.58
C THR A 81 3.69 -6.52 4.06
N LYS A 82 4.89 -6.69 4.62
CA LYS A 82 5.17 -6.38 6.04
C LYS A 82 4.99 -4.90 6.39
N ASN A 83 5.20 -3.99 5.43
CA ASN A 83 4.92 -2.57 5.64
C ASN A 83 3.41 -2.30 5.71
N LEU A 84 2.61 -3.04 4.93
CA LEU A 84 1.16 -2.96 4.99
C LEU A 84 0.63 -3.46 6.34
N GLU A 85 1.10 -4.62 6.79
CA GLU A 85 0.74 -5.21 8.08
C GLU A 85 1.15 -4.29 9.25
N ASP A 86 2.38 -3.79 9.27
CA ASP A 86 2.85 -2.85 10.30
C ASP A 86 2.05 -1.55 10.27
N ALA A 87 1.73 -0.99 9.10
CA ALA A 87 0.90 0.23 9.01
C ALA A 87 -0.50 0.03 9.60
N ILE A 88 -1.09 -1.15 9.42
CA ILE A 88 -2.39 -1.51 10.02
C ILE A 88 -2.25 -1.65 11.54
N ALA A 89 -1.18 -2.31 12.02
CA ALA A 89 -0.83 -2.41 13.43
C ALA A 89 -0.68 -1.05 14.10
N GLN A 90 0.07 -0.13 13.47
CA GLN A 90 0.25 1.24 13.97
C GLN A 90 -1.03 2.07 13.90
N ALA A 91 -2.00 1.68 13.06
CA ALA A 91 -3.33 2.30 13.04
C ALA A 91 -4.23 1.80 14.19
N GLY A 92 -3.79 0.81 14.96
CA GLY A 92 -4.52 0.28 16.11
C GLY A 92 -5.30 -1.01 15.85
N PHE A 93 -5.06 -1.69 14.72
CA PHE A 93 -5.67 -3.00 14.42
C PHE A 93 -4.58 -4.07 14.32
N ALA A 94 -4.78 -5.25 14.91
CA ALA A 94 -3.82 -6.34 14.72
C ALA A 94 -3.79 -6.75 13.23
N ALA A 95 -2.61 -7.06 12.70
CA ALA A 95 -2.46 -7.48 11.30
C ALA A 95 -1.33 -8.49 11.12
N GLY A 96 -1.68 -9.68 10.60
CA GLY A 96 -0.73 -10.78 10.45
C GLY A 96 0.00 -11.08 11.77
N PRO A 97 1.35 -11.04 11.82
CA PRO A 97 2.11 -11.27 13.04
C PRO A 97 2.21 -10.04 13.97
N PHE A 98 1.74 -8.86 13.55
CA PHE A 98 1.89 -7.62 14.29
C PHE A 98 0.68 -7.36 15.20
N PRO A 99 0.87 -7.22 16.53
CA PRO A 99 -0.21 -6.82 17.42
C PRO A 99 -0.59 -5.35 17.19
N ALA A 100 -1.84 -5.00 17.52
CA ALA A 100 -2.31 -3.62 17.47
C ALA A 100 -1.46 -2.72 18.39
N ASN A 101 -1.11 -1.51 17.90
CA ASN A 101 -0.55 -0.48 18.75
C ASN A 101 -1.63 -0.04 19.78
N PRO A 102 -1.38 -0.20 21.09
CA PRO A 102 -2.39 0.05 22.12
C PRO A 102 -2.78 1.52 22.22
N GLU A 103 -1.85 2.44 21.98
CA GLU A 103 -2.14 3.87 22.01
C GLU A 103 -3.06 4.26 20.85
N ALA A 104 -2.76 3.79 19.64
CA ALA A 104 -3.60 4.05 18.47
C ALA A 104 -4.98 3.40 18.62
N ALA A 105 -5.04 2.16 19.11
CA ALA A 105 -6.28 1.43 19.37
C ALA A 105 -7.20 2.20 20.32
N SER A 106 -6.66 2.80 21.40
CA SER A 106 -7.45 3.60 22.34
C SER A 106 -8.10 4.85 21.73
N LYS A 107 -7.52 5.36 20.63
CA LYS A 107 -7.94 6.58 19.92
C LYS A 107 -8.84 6.28 18.72
N LEU A 108 -9.08 5.01 18.39
CA LEU A 108 -9.97 4.64 17.28
C LEU A 108 -11.39 5.17 17.49
N PRO A 109 -12.18 5.32 16.41
CA PRO A 109 -13.63 5.50 16.53
C PRO A 109 -14.25 4.40 17.40
N LEU A 110 -15.32 4.71 18.12
CA LEU A 110 -15.92 3.79 19.10
C LEU A 110 -16.33 2.45 18.46
N GLU A 111 -16.83 2.51 17.21
CA GLU A 111 -17.22 1.37 16.41
C GLU A 111 -16.05 0.50 15.92
N CYS A 112 -14.80 0.95 16.11
CA CYS A 112 -13.57 0.27 15.71
C CYS A 112 -12.67 -0.12 16.87
N ARG A 113 -13.02 0.27 18.10
CA ARG A 113 -12.30 -0.21 19.28
C ARG A 113 -12.70 -1.64 19.55
N VAL A 114 -11.73 -2.49 19.82
CA VAL A 114 -11.99 -3.80 20.41
C VAL A 114 -12.58 -3.53 21.80
N ALA A 115 -13.75 -4.10 22.09
CA ALA A 115 -14.27 -4.08 23.45
C ALA A 115 -13.24 -4.79 24.31
N GLY A 116 -12.62 -4.07 25.25
CA GLY A 116 -11.69 -4.70 26.20
C GLY A 116 -12.45 -5.79 26.94
N ASP A 117 -11.88 -6.99 26.95
CA ASP A 117 -12.39 -8.16 27.69
C ASP A 117 -12.43 -7.89 29.20
#